data_AF-A0A852V8W0-F1
#
_entry.id   AF-A0A852V8W0-F1
#
_cell.length_a   1.000
_cell.length_b   1.000
_cell.length_c   1.000
_cell.angle_alpha   90.00
_cell.angle_beta   90.00
_cell.angle_gamma   90.00
#
_symmetry.space_group_name_H-M   'P 1'
#
loop_
_entity.id
_entity.type
_entity.pdbx_description
1 polymer ?
#
loop_
_entity_poly.entity_id
_entity_poly.type
_entity_poly.pdbx_seq_one_letter_code
_entity_poly.pdbx_strand_id
1 'polypeptide(L)'
;MALRRLAHEFAAEIANHDWSDATERLDRAGHRREFDSKVSGEPPLTPQETMRVKTNVMWVTAQVLAHEDPNFDIHEFARLCGVTGLSPLSLENGLRRDRDGSYMQAPAVQ
;
A
#
# COMPACT_ATOMS: atom_id res chain seq x y z
N MET A 1 -9.34 17.98 -2.22
CA MET A 1 -10.54 17.12 -2.20
C MET A 1 -10.30 16.06 -1.14
N ALA A 2 -11.29 15.67 -0.35
CA ALA A 2 -11.08 14.70 0.73
C ALA A 2 -11.21 13.28 0.17
N LEU A 3 -10.23 12.42 0.44
CA LEU A 3 -10.32 10.98 0.18
C LEU A 3 -11.64 10.42 0.73
N ARG A 4 -12.34 9.60 -0.07
CA ARG A 4 -13.53 8.87 0.39
C ARG A 4 -13.21 8.07 1.65
N ARG A 5 -14.21 7.88 2.52
CA ARG A 5 -14.06 7.11 3.78
C ARG A 5 -13.34 5.78 3.59
N LEU A 6 -13.69 5.04 2.53
CA LEU A 6 -13.08 3.76 2.21
C LEU A 6 -11.57 3.85 1.98
N ALA A 7 -11.09 4.90 1.31
CA ALA A 7 -9.66 5.11 1.11
C ALA A 7 -8.94 5.44 2.44
N HIS A 8 -9.58 6.17 3.35
CA HIS A 8 -9.02 6.39 4.68
C HIS A 8 -8.92 5.07 5.48
N GLU A 9 -9.93 4.22 5.41
CA GLU A 9 -9.93 2.92 6.09
C GLU A 9 -8.84 2.00 5.53
N PHE A 10 -8.67 1.94 4.21
CA PHE A 10 -7.56 1.21 3.59
C PHE A 10 -6.18 1.77 3.99
N ALA A 11 -6.03 3.09 3.98
CA ALA A 11 -4.75 3.71 4.35
C ALA A 11 -4.40 3.43 5.82
N ALA A 12 -5.39 3.49 6.72
CA ALA A 12 -5.20 3.18 8.13
C ALA A 12 -4.77 1.72 8.34
N GLU A 13 -5.38 0.77 7.63
CA GLU A 13 -4.99 -0.63 7.69
C GLU A 13 -3.56 -0.84 7.19
N ILE A 14 -3.22 -0.26 6.03
CA ILE A 14 -1.86 -0.34 5.47
C ILE A 14 -0.82 0.28 6.42
N ALA A 15 -1.15 1.39 7.06
CA ALA A 15 -0.25 2.07 7.98
C ALA A 15 0.04 1.23 9.23
N ASN A 16 -1.01 0.61 9.80
CA ASN A 16 -0.97 -0.13 11.06
C ASN A 16 -0.44 -1.56 10.93
N HIS A 17 -0.43 -2.11 9.71
CA HIS A 17 0.06 -3.46 9.46
C HIS A 17 1.58 -3.56 9.68
N ASP A 18 2.01 -4.66 10.31
CA ASP A 18 3.42 -5.01 10.45
C ASP A 18 3.90 -5.70 9.17
N TRP A 19 4.64 -4.95 8.35
CA TRP A 19 5.15 -5.44 7.07
C TRP A 19 6.51 -6.15 7.18
N SER A 20 7.12 -6.17 8.37
CA SER A 20 8.50 -6.66 8.55
C SER A 20 8.63 -8.17 8.34
N ASP A 21 7.54 -8.90 8.29
CA ASP A 21 7.47 -10.35 8.13
C ASP A 21 6.47 -10.78 7.04
N ALA A 22 6.21 -9.88 6.08
CA ALA A 22 5.28 -10.10 4.98
C ALA A 22 5.62 -11.30 4.08
N THR A 23 6.88 -11.78 4.08
CA THR A 23 7.32 -12.93 3.26
C THR A 23 6.83 -14.27 3.80
N GLU A 24 6.63 -14.38 5.12
CA GLU A 24 6.30 -15.65 5.79
C GLU A 24 4.85 -15.71 6.29
N ARG A 25 4.12 -14.60 6.24
CA ARG A 25 2.79 -14.48 6.86
C ARG A 25 1.66 -14.65 5.87
N LEU A 26 1.21 -15.90 5.75
CA LEU A 26 0.04 -16.29 4.96
C LEU A 26 -1.29 -16.23 5.74
N ASP A 27 -1.29 -16.25 7.07
CA ASP A 27 -2.50 -16.52 7.87
C ASP A 27 -2.95 -15.41 8.84
N ARG A 28 -2.23 -14.28 9.01
CA ARG A 28 -2.55 -13.32 10.09
C ARG A 28 -2.31 -11.85 9.76
N ALA A 29 -3.29 -11.22 9.12
CA ALA A 29 -3.29 -9.78 8.86
C ALA A 29 -3.19 -8.91 10.14
N GLY A 30 -3.63 -9.41 11.31
CA GLY A 30 -3.62 -8.67 12.58
C GLY A 30 -2.49 -9.02 13.56
N HIS A 31 -1.57 -9.92 13.20
CA HIS A 31 -0.49 -10.33 14.10
C HIS A 31 0.58 -9.24 14.21
N ARG A 32 1.24 -9.16 15.37
CA ARG A 32 2.41 -8.31 15.56
C ARG A 32 3.54 -9.16 16.09
N ARG A 33 4.71 -9.05 15.46
CA ARG A 33 5.87 -9.85 15.84
C ARG A 33 6.31 -9.62 17.29
N GLU A 34 6.03 -8.45 17.85
CA GLU A 34 6.26 -8.12 19.27
C GLU A 34 5.53 -9.07 20.25
N PHE A 35 4.48 -9.76 19.79
CA PHE A 35 3.72 -10.73 20.58
C PHE A 35 4.03 -12.18 20.23
N ASP A 36 4.97 -12.44 19.32
CA ASP A 36 5.36 -13.81 18.98
C ASP A 36 6.31 -14.38 20.04
N SER A 37 5.97 -15.57 20.54
CA SER A 37 6.78 -16.31 21.52
C SER A 37 7.81 -17.22 20.85
N LYS A 38 7.71 -17.42 19.53
CA LYS A 38 8.64 -18.24 18.74
C LYS A 38 9.33 -17.35 17.73
N VAL A 39 10.66 -17.30 17.80
CA VAL A 39 11.47 -16.65 16.76
C VAL A 39 11.34 -17.52 15.50
N SER A 40 10.67 -17.01 14.46
CA SER A 40 10.72 -17.63 13.13
C SER A 40 12.18 -17.73 12.68
N GLY A 41 12.55 -18.82 11.99
CA GLY A 41 13.94 -19.07 11.58
C GLY A 41 14.55 -18.00 10.67
N GLU A 42 13.70 -17.22 9.98
CA GLU A 42 14.14 -16.13 9.10
C GLU A 42 14.13 -14.76 9.80
N PRO A 43 15.15 -13.92 9.56
CA PRO A 43 15.19 -12.56 10.07
C PRO A 43 14.06 -11.72 9.47
N PRO A 44 13.56 -10.71 10.21
CA PRO A 44 12.61 -9.77 9.65
C PRO A 44 13.26 -8.99 8.50
N LEU A 45 12.42 -8.52 7.58
CA LEU A 45 12.81 -7.55 6.56
C LEU A 45 13.47 -6.33 7.22
N THR A 46 14.50 -5.82 6.57
CA THR A 46 15.10 -4.54 6.95
C THR A 46 14.06 -3.41 6.84
N PRO A 47 14.29 -2.25 7.50
CA PRO A 47 13.39 -1.11 7.37
C PRO A 47 13.17 -0.67 5.90
N GLN A 48 14.20 -0.80 5.07
CA GLN A 48 14.11 -0.46 3.65
C GLN A 48 13.24 -1.46 2.87
N GLU A 49 13.40 -2.75 3.12
CA GLU A 49 12.58 -3.79 2.49
C GLU A 49 11.12 -3.70 2.94
N THR A 50 10.90 -3.49 4.23
CA THR A 50 9.59 -3.24 4.84
C THR A 50 8.90 -2.05 4.15
N MET A 51 9.62 -0.94 3.95
CA MET A 51 9.09 0.24 3.25
C MET A 51 8.76 -0.05 1.78
N ARG A 52 9.57 -0.85 1.07
CA ARG A 52 9.29 -1.25 -0.31
C ARG A 52 8.01 -2.08 -0.41
N VAL A 53 7.81 -3.04 0.49
CA VAL A 53 6.57 -3.84 0.55
C VAL A 53 5.36 -2.94 0.82
N LYS A 54 5.42 -2.12 1.87
CA LYS A 54 4.35 -1.15 2.20
C LYS A 54 4.01 -0.24 1.00
N THR A 55 5.04 0.26 0.31
CA THR A 55 4.88 1.13 -0.87
C THR A 55 4.18 0.39 -2.02
N ASN A 56 4.59 -0.85 -2.30
CA ASN A 56 3.98 -1.65 -3.36
C ASN A 56 2.50 -1.95 -3.06
N VAL A 57 2.17 -2.30 -1.82
CA VAL A 57 0.78 -2.52 -1.39
C VAL A 57 -0.05 -1.24 -1.50
N MET A 58 0.52 -0.10 -1.08
CA MET A 58 -0.09 1.22 -1.24
C MET A 58 -0.41 1.50 -2.71
N TRP A 59 0.54 1.30 -3.65
CA TRP A 59 0.28 1.54 -5.07
C TRP A 59 -0.78 0.62 -5.67
N VAL A 60 -0.78 -0.67 -5.32
CA VAL A 60 -1.81 -1.61 -5.81
C VAL A 60 -3.20 -1.19 -5.31
N THR A 61 -3.31 -0.83 -4.04
CA THR A 61 -4.56 -0.37 -3.45
C THR A 61 -5.00 0.96 -4.06
N ALA A 62 -4.07 1.89 -4.24
CA ALA A 62 -4.31 3.17 -4.89
C ALA A 62 -4.77 3.02 -6.33
N GLN A 63 -4.24 2.05 -7.10
CA GLN A 63 -4.70 1.78 -8.46
C GLN A 63 -6.20 1.46 -8.51
N VAL A 64 -6.67 0.65 -7.56
CA VAL A 64 -8.09 0.27 -7.46
C VAL A 64 -8.93 1.47 -7.04
N LEU A 65 -8.49 2.22 -6.04
CA LEU A 65 -9.22 3.40 -5.55
C LEU A 65 -9.30 4.53 -6.58
N ALA A 66 -8.22 4.73 -7.34
CA ALA A 66 -8.13 5.72 -8.40
C ALA A 66 -9.03 5.37 -9.60
N HIS A 67 -9.30 4.08 -9.83
CA HIS A 67 -10.29 3.65 -10.80
C HIS A 67 -11.72 4.03 -10.37
N GLU A 68 -12.06 3.82 -9.10
CA GLU A 68 -13.39 4.10 -8.53
C GLU A 68 -13.65 5.60 -8.27
N ASP A 69 -12.58 6.39 -8.15
CA ASP A 69 -12.64 7.80 -7.86
C ASP A 69 -11.73 8.63 -8.78
N PRO A 70 -12.27 9.33 -9.79
CA PRO A 70 -11.47 10.15 -10.70
C PRO A 70 -10.78 11.33 -9.99
N ASN A 71 -11.21 11.67 -8.77
CA ASN A 71 -10.64 12.72 -7.94
C ASN A 71 -9.62 12.21 -6.90
N PHE A 72 -9.20 10.95 -7.00
CA PHE A 72 -8.29 10.33 -6.04
C PHE A 72 -6.95 11.06 -5.95
N ASP A 73 -6.55 11.42 -4.72
CA ASP A 73 -5.28 12.06 -4.41
C ASP A 73 -4.28 11.04 -3.86
N ILE A 74 -3.36 10.61 -4.73
CA ILE A 74 -2.30 9.65 -4.38
C ILE A 74 -1.35 10.20 -3.31
N HIS A 75 -1.11 11.51 -3.27
CA HIS A 75 -0.18 12.13 -2.33
C HIS A 75 -0.78 12.12 -0.93
N GLU A 76 -2.07 12.46 -0.82
CA GLU A 76 -2.79 12.34 0.44
C GLU A 76 -2.87 10.88 0.91
N PHE A 77 -3.18 9.95 0.01
CA PHE A 77 -3.31 8.52 0.35
C PHE A 77 -1.98 7.91 0.80
N ALA A 78 -0.87 8.20 0.09
CA ALA A 78 0.46 7.71 0.44
C ALA A 78 0.90 8.23 1.83
N ARG A 79 0.61 9.50 2.13
CA ARG A 79 0.87 10.10 3.45
C ARG A 79 0.09 9.37 4.55
N LEU A 80 -1.18 9.07 4.32
CA LEU A 80 -2.02 8.34 5.29
C LEU A 80 -1.55 6.90 5.48
N CYS A 81 -1.02 6.24 4.44
CA CYS A 81 -0.39 4.92 4.54
C CYS A 81 0.94 4.94 5.31
N GLY A 82 1.49 6.12 5.62
CA GLY A 82 2.82 6.28 6.21
C GLY A 82 3.97 6.00 5.24
N VAL A 83 3.73 6.12 3.93
CA VAL A 83 4.78 6.03 2.91
C VAL A 83 5.46 7.39 2.78
N THR A 84 6.77 7.43 3.02
CA THR A 84 7.57 8.67 3.04
C THR A 84 8.85 8.52 2.22
N GLY A 85 9.43 9.64 1.78
CA GLY A 85 10.74 9.65 1.11
C GLY A 85 10.69 9.43 -0.40
N LEU A 86 9.49 9.33 -0.99
CA LEU A 86 9.28 9.33 -2.43
C LEU A 86 9.01 10.75 -2.92
N SER A 87 9.56 11.09 -4.09
CA SER A 87 9.20 12.33 -4.78
C SER A 87 7.77 12.26 -5.32
N PRO A 88 7.08 13.39 -5.52
CA PRO A 88 5.74 13.41 -6.13
C PRO A 88 5.69 12.64 -7.45
N LEU A 89 6.70 12.81 -8.30
CA LEU A 89 6.83 12.09 -9.57
C LEU A 89 6.94 10.56 -9.37
N SER A 90 7.66 10.10 -8.34
CA SER A 90 7.78 8.67 -8.07
C SER A 90 6.46 8.07 -7.62
N LEU A 91 5.70 8.79 -6.79
CA LEU A 91 4.37 8.38 -6.35
C LEU A 91 3.41 8.23 -7.53
N GLU A 92 3.40 9.21 -8.43
CA GLU A 92 2.53 9.19 -9.62
C GLU A 92 2.94 8.11 -10.63
N ASN A 93 4.25 7.90 -10.85
CA ASN A 93 4.76 6.88 -11.77
C ASN A 93 4.47 5.45 -11.33
N GLY A 94 4.14 5.22 -10.06
CA GLY A 94 3.73 3.90 -9.57
C GLY A 94 2.29 3.52 -9.97
N LEU A 95 1.49 4.49 -10.42
CA LEU A 95 0.14 4.24 -10.91
C LEU A 95 0.15 3.99 -12.43
N ARG A 96 -0.60 3.00 -12.87
CA ARG A 96 -0.81 2.70 -14.28
C ARG A 96 -1.88 3.63 -14.84
N ARG A 97 -1.49 4.41 -15.85
CA ARG A 97 -2.37 5.32 -16.59
C ARG A 97 -2.33 5.02 -18.08
N ASP A 98 -3.44 5.24 -18.76
CA ASP A 98 -3.54 5.20 -20.21
C ASP A 98 -2.99 6.49 -20.84
N ARG A 99 -2.88 6.50 -22.18
CA ARG A 99 -2.32 7.63 -22.94
C ARG A 99 -3.08 8.94 -22.75
N ASP A 100 -4.35 8.86 -22.40
CA ASP A 100 -5.22 10.00 -22.10
C ASP A 100 -5.12 10.47 -20.65
N GLY A 101 -4.29 9.82 -19.82
CA GLY A 101 -4.09 10.13 -18.41
C GLY A 101 -5.12 9.49 -17.48
N SER A 102 -6.09 8.74 -18.00
CA SER A 102 -7.04 7.98 -17.19
C SER A 102 -6.36 6.80 -16.49
N TYR A 103 -6.89 6.35 -15.35
CA TYR A 103 -6.34 5.21 -14.63
C TYR A 103 -6.69 3.90 -15.35
N MET A 104 -5.67 3.09 -15.62
CA MET A 104 -5.83 1.82 -16.31
C MET A 104 -6.69 0.86 -15.47
N GLN A 105 -7.70 0.28 -16.08
CA GLN A 105 -8.55 -0.74 -15.44
C GLN A 105 -7.76 -2.03 -15.25
N ALA A 106 -8.04 -2.75 -14.16
CA ALA A 106 -7.61 -4.14 -14.08
C ALA A 106 -8.27 -4.92 -15.23
N PRO A 107 -7.57 -5.89 -15.85
CA PRO A 107 -8.21 -6.75 -16.83
C PRO A 107 -9.45 -7.39 -16.20
N ALA A 108 -10.56 -7.41 -16.94
CA ALA A 108 -11.79 -8.04 -16.47
C ALA A 108 -11.49 -9.47 -16.03
N VAL A 109 -11.83 -9.80 -14.79
CA VAL A 109 -11.74 -11.18 -14.28
C VAL A 109 -12.79 -12.00 -15.03
N GLN A 110 -12.35 -13.02 -15.75
CA GLN A 110 -13.22 -13.96 -16.46
C GLN A 110 -13.87 -14.95 -15.49
#